data_AF-A0A101SPM9-F1
#
_entry.id   AF-A0A101SPM9-F1
#
_cell.length_a   1.000
_cell.length_b   1.000
_cell.length_c   1.000
_cell.angle_alpha   90.00
_cell.angle_beta   90.00
_cell.angle_gamma   90.00
#
_symmetry.space_group_name_H-M   'P 1'
#
loop_
_entity.id
_entity.type
_entity.pdbx_description
1 polymer ?
#
loop_
_entity_poly.entity_id
_entity_poly.type
_entity_poly.pdbx_seq_one_letter_code
_entity_poly.pdbx_strand_id
1 'polypeptide(L)'
;MTRRWTPRSWAPPTAFARSLTRTITWAALERLTLPVQPITGDADLYNPPSVMRLDSGHLADVQTHVVREAGHHPHGEQPAAWNRLLIRFLRRHGGS
;
A
#
# COMPACT_ATOMS: atom_id res chain seq x y z
N MET A 1 49.62 7.76 -17.89
CA MET A 1 48.31 8.10 -18.51
C MET A 1 47.26 8.21 -17.41
N THR A 2 46.93 9.42 -16.95
CA THR A 2 45.93 9.65 -15.88
C THR A 2 44.62 10.13 -16.51
N ARG A 3 43.59 9.28 -16.49
CA ARG A 3 42.26 9.61 -17.00
C ARG A 3 41.58 10.60 -16.04
N ARG A 4 41.48 11.85 -16.45
CA ARG A 4 40.78 12.92 -15.71
C ARG A 4 39.28 12.64 -15.75
N TRP A 5 38.65 12.42 -14.59
CA TRP A 5 37.19 12.30 -14.47
C TRP A 5 36.57 13.70 -14.58
N THR A 6 35.66 13.89 -15.54
CA THR A 6 34.80 15.07 -15.60
C THR A 6 33.53 14.82 -14.79
N PRO A 7 33.12 15.73 -13.88
CA PRO A 7 31.84 15.61 -13.20
C PRO A 7 30.72 15.76 -14.23
N ARG A 8 29.83 14.77 -14.31
CA ARG A 8 28.55 14.93 -15.01
C ARG A 8 27.71 15.87 -14.16
N SER A 9 27.36 17.05 -14.69
CA SER A 9 26.39 17.93 -14.05
C SER A 9 25.06 17.19 -13.90
N TRP A 10 24.63 16.99 -12.67
CA TRP A 10 23.28 16.56 -12.35
C TRP A 10 22.36 17.76 -12.56
N ALA A 11 21.53 17.72 -13.61
CA ALA A 11 20.34 18.56 -13.70
C ALA A 11 19.20 17.78 -13.02
N PRO A 12 18.50 18.36 -12.03
CA PRO A 12 17.32 17.71 -11.49
C PRO A 12 16.29 17.58 -12.62
N PRO A 13 15.65 16.41 -12.79
CA PRO A 13 14.55 16.29 -13.74
C PRO A 13 13.50 17.34 -13.41
N THR A 14 13.16 18.18 -14.39
CA THR A 14 12.07 19.15 -14.30
C THR A 14 10.76 18.40 -14.10
N ALA A 15 10.29 18.42 -12.85
CA ALA A 15 8.97 18.01 -12.35
C ALA A 15 8.28 16.84 -13.10
N PHE A 16 8.31 15.65 -12.50
CA PHE A 16 7.34 14.57 -12.78
C PHE A 16 5.95 14.95 -12.24
N ALA A 17 5.36 16.05 -12.73
CA ALA A 17 4.00 16.43 -12.39
C ALA A 17 3.02 15.50 -13.12
N ARG A 18 2.76 14.32 -12.54
CA ARG A 18 1.71 13.42 -13.03
C ARG A 18 0.37 14.05 -12.67
N SER A 19 -0.45 14.35 -13.67
CA SER A 19 -1.85 14.74 -13.46
C SER A 19 -2.55 13.64 -12.64
N LEU A 20 -2.96 13.97 -11.41
CA LEU A 20 -3.83 13.11 -10.61
C LEU A 20 -5.24 13.23 -11.18
N THR A 21 -5.49 12.55 -12.31
CA THR A 21 -6.75 12.66 -13.06
C THR A 21 -7.97 12.13 -12.28
N ARG A 22 -7.75 11.51 -11.11
CA ARG A 22 -8.80 10.95 -10.25
C ARG A 22 -8.51 11.30 -8.79
N THR A 23 -9.39 12.07 -8.20
CA THR A 23 -9.42 12.30 -6.75
C THR A 23 -10.07 11.09 -6.10
N ILE A 24 -9.36 10.42 -5.19
CA ILE A 24 -9.96 9.43 -4.30
C ILE A 24 -10.63 10.19 -3.16
N THR A 25 -11.93 9.99 -3.00
CA THR A 25 -12.73 10.60 -1.93
C THR A 25 -13.35 9.51 -1.07
N TRP A 26 -13.68 9.82 0.18
CA TRP A 26 -14.42 8.90 1.05
C TRP A 26 -15.77 8.49 0.45
N ALA A 27 -16.49 9.42 -0.18
CA ALA A 27 -17.72 9.12 -0.91
C ALA A 27 -17.51 8.11 -2.07
N ALA A 28 -16.30 8.04 -2.65
CA ALA A 28 -15.99 7.02 -3.64
C ALA A 28 -15.74 5.65 -2.99
N LEU A 29 -15.11 5.60 -1.81
CA LEU A 29 -14.88 4.39 -1.04
C LEU A 29 -16.20 3.79 -0.53
N GLU A 30 -17.12 4.63 -0.05
CA GLU A 30 -18.44 4.23 0.46
C GLU A 30 -19.33 3.57 -0.62
N ARG A 31 -19.01 3.79 -1.89
CA ARG A 31 -19.71 3.16 -3.03
C ARG A 31 -19.14 1.81 -3.42
N LEU A 32 -18.01 1.37 -2.84
CA LEU A 32 -17.44 0.06 -3.12
C LEU A 32 -18.26 -1.03 -2.45
N THR A 33 -18.75 -1.98 -3.26
CA THR A 33 -19.52 -3.14 -2.80
C THR A 33 -18.73 -4.44 -2.85
N LEU A 34 -17.52 -4.42 -3.42
CA LEU A 34 -16.64 -5.58 -3.42
C LEU A 34 -16.02 -5.79 -2.04
N PRO A 35 -15.70 -7.04 -1.65
CA PRO A 35 -14.93 -7.31 -0.44
C PRO A 35 -13.54 -6.67 -0.53
N VAL A 36 -13.13 -5.94 0.53
CA VAL A 36 -11.81 -5.28 0.61
C VAL A 36 -11.03 -5.79 1.82
N GLN A 37 -9.74 -6.06 1.63
CA GLN A 37 -8.84 -6.48 2.71
C GLN A 37 -7.61 -5.56 2.81
N PRO A 38 -7.68 -4.49 3.61
CA PRO A 38 -6.51 -3.67 3.94
C PRO A 38 -5.58 -4.41 4.90
N ILE A 39 -4.29 -4.38 4.61
CA ILE A 39 -3.26 -5.02 5.44
C ILE A 39 -2.11 -4.02 5.63
N THR A 40 -1.69 -3.80 6.87
CA THR A 40 -0.53 -2.96 7.21
C THR A 40 0.37 -3.65 8.23
N GLY A 41 1.59 -3.15 8.42
CA GLY A 41 2.50 -3.57 9.49
C GLY A 41 2.25 -2.83 10.81
N ASP A 42 2.60 -3.42 11.95
CA ASP A 42 2.49 -2.78 13.26
C ASP A 42 3.52 -1.65 13.48
N ALA A 43 4.62 -1.67 12.73
CA ALA A 43 5.68 -0.66 12.72
C ALA A 43 5.64 0.24 11.46
N ASP A 44 4.54 0.25 10.69
CA ASP A 44 4.41 1.13 9.52
C ASP A 44 4.30 2.61 9.96
N LEU A 45 5.33 3.40 9.65
CA LEU A 45 5.36 4.85 9.92
C LEU A 45 4.75 5.69 8.80
N TYR A 46 4.51 5.11 7.63
CA TYR A 46 3.93 5.79 6.48
C TYR A 46 2.41 5.62 6.46
N ASN A 47 1.91 4.41 6.67
CA ASN A 47 0.49 4.10 6.74
C ASN A 47 0.13 3.26 7.98
N PRO A 48 0.26 3.85 9.18
CA PRO A 48 0.12 3.13 10.44
C PRO A 48 -1.28 2.51 10.60
N PRO A 49 -1.45 1.54 11.51
CA PRO A 49 -2.74 0.92 11.81
C PRO A 49 -3.86 1.90 12.13
N SER A 50 -3.58 3.09 12.68
CA SER A 50 -4.59 4.13 12.94
C SER A 50 -5.16 4.71 11.64
N VAL A 51 -4.31 5.01 10.65
CA VAL A 51 -4.73 5.54 9.34
C VAL A 51 -5.51 4.47 8.57
N MET A 52 -5.02 3.22 8.55
CA MET A 52 -5.78 2.11 7.95
C MET A 52 -7.19 1.98 8.54
N ARG A 53 -7.35 2.14 9.86
CA ARG A 53 -8.68 2.10 10.50
C ARG A 53 -9.57 3.26 10.09
N LEU A 54 -9.00 4.47 9.97
CA LEU A 54 -9.72 5.64 9.49
C LEU A 54 -10.27 5.40 8.07
N ASP A 55 -9.40 5.00 7.15
CA ASP A 55 -9.79 4.76 5.76
C ASP A 55 -10.79 3.60 5.62
N SER A 56 -10.58 2.53 6.39
CA SER A 56 -11.47 1.36 6.39
C SER A 56 -12.85 1.66 6.95
N GLY A 57 -13.00 2.70 7.78
CA GLY A 57 -14.29 3.13 8.30
C GLY A 57 -15.27 3.58 7.22
N HIS A 58 -14.79 3.88 6.01
CA HIS A 58 -15.59 4.28 4.85
C HIS A 58 -15.92 3.12 3.90
N LEU A 59 -15.53 1.88 4.22
CA LEU A 59 -15.76 0.71 3.37
C LEU A 59 -16.89 -0.17 3.94
N ALA A 60 -17.79 -0.64 3.07
CA ALA A 60 -18.97 -1.42 3.48
C ALA A 60 -18.67 -2.89 3.81
N ASP A 61 -17.83 -3.56 3.01
CA ASP A 61 -17.39 -4.95 3.25
C ASP A 61 -15.86 -4.99 3.37
N VAL A 62 -15.38 -4.83 4.61
CA VAL A 62 -13.96 -4.67 4.90
C VAL A 62 -13.48 -5.58 6.03
N GLN A 63 -12.32 -6.19 5.83
CA GLN A 63 -11.59 -6.90 6.88
C GLN A 63 -10.15 -6.40 6.96
N THR A 64 -9.79 -5.77 8.08
CA THR A 64 -8.45 -5.22 8.26
C THR A 64 -7.53 -6.19 8.99
N HIS A 65 -6.25 -6.19 8.63
CA HIS A 65 -5.23 -6.98 9.31
C HIS A 65 -3.98 -6.17 9.60
N VAL A 66 -3.39 -6.39 10.78
CA VAL A 66 -2.09 -5.84 11.15
C VAL A 66 -1.11 -6.99 11.26
N VAL A 67 -0.04 -6.94 10.48
CA VAL A 67 1.05 -7.92 10.48
C VAL A 67 2.07 -7.47 11.52
N ARG A 68 2.37 -8.36 12.47
CA ARG A 68 3.34 -8.10 13.53
C ARG A 68 4.77 -8.11 13.02
N GLU A 69 5.64 -7.33 13.65
CA GLU A 69 7.07 -7.24 13.32
C GLU A 69 7.27 -6.91 11.83
N ALA A 70 6.48 -5.95 11.33
CA ALA A 70 6.53 -5.48 9.95
C ALA A 70 6.29 -3.97 9.87
N GLY A 71 7.02 -3.31 8.98
CA GLY A 71 6.83 -1.92 8.60
C GLY A 71 5.92 -1.77 7.39
N HIS A 72 6.30 -0.87 6.48
CA HIS A 72 5.49 -0.49 5.32
C HIS A 72 5.38 -1.58 4.25
N HIS A 73 6.27 -2.57 4.24
CA HIS A 73 6.30 -3.63 3.23
C HIS A 73 6.07 -5.03 3.86
N PRO A 74 4.91 -5.26 4.51
CA PRO A 74 4.66 -6.50 5.25
C PRO A 74 4.72 -7.77 4.38
N HIS A 75 4.49 -7.67 3.07
CA HIS A 75 4.64 -8.79 2.14
C HIS A 75 6.08 -9.26 1.95
N GLY A 76 7.07 -8.36 2.08
CA GLY A 76 8.49 -8.70 2.00
C GLY A 76 9.09 -9.05 3.36
N GLU A 77 8.63 -8.37 4.41
CA GLU A 77 9.17 -8.52 5.76
C GLU A 77 8.61 -9.76 6.48
N GLN A 78 7.32 -10.05 6.29
CA GLN A 78 6.61 -11.16 6.92
C GLN A 78 5.81 -11.98 5.89
N PRO A 79 6.48 -12.56 4.87
CA PRO A 79 5.83 -13.18 3.72
C PRO A 79 4.89 -14.32 4.10
N ALA A 80 5.23 -15.10 5.13
CA ALA A 80 4.39 -16.20 5.58
C ALA A 80 3.07 -15.70 6.19
N ALA A 81 3.10 -14.63 6.98
CA ALA A 81 1.91 -14.03 7.56
C ALA A 81 1.04 -13.38 6.46
N TRP A 82 1.67 -12.60 5.59
CA TRP A 82 1.01 -11.96 4.45
C TRP A 82 0.33 -12.97 3.52
N ASN A 83 1.07 -13.98 3.04
CA ASN A 83 0.54 -14.96 2.07
C ASN A 83 -0.63 -15.77 2.65
N ARG A 84 -0.62 -16.07 3.95
CA ARG A 84 -1.78 -16.71 4.62
C ARG A 84 -3.03 -15.85 4.57
N LEU A 85 -2.90 -14.54 4.75
CA LEU A 85 -4.02 -13.59 4.66
C LEU A 85 -4.53 -13.51 3.22
N LEU A 86 -3.62 -13.31 2.26
CA LEU A 86 -3.94 -13.23 0.83
C LEU A 86 -4.66 -14.49 0.33
N ILE A 87 -4.11 -15.68 0.60
CA ILE A 87 -4.71 -16.94 0.15
C ILE A 87 -6.10 -17.14 0.79
N ARG A 88 -6.25 -16.80 2.07
CA ARG A 88 -7.55 -16.91 2.76
C ARG A 88 -8.59 -15.99 2.13
N PHE A 89 -8.22 -14.76 1.81
CA PHE A 89 -9.10 -13.81 1.13
C PHE A 89 -9.50 -14.31 -0.25
N LEU A 90 -8.53 -14.74 -1.06
CA LEU A 90 -8.79 -15.27 -2.40
C LEU A 90 -9.65 -16.54 -2.37
N ARG A 91 -9.46 -17.44 -1.40
CA ARG A 91 -10.33 -18.63 -1.28
C ARG A 91 -11.77 -18.28 -0.89
N ARG A 92 -11.97 -17.19 -0.15
CA ARG A 92 -13.29 -16.76 0.30
C ARG A 92 -14.06 -15.98 -0.78
N HIS A 93 -13.35 -15.25 -1.63
CA HIS A 93 -13.95 -14.28 -2.55
C HIS A 93 -13.57 -14.47 -4.03
N GLY A 94 -12.54 -15.27 -4.32
CA GLY A 94 -12.20 -15.69 -5.68
C GLY A 94 -13.16 -16.78 -6.10
N GLY A 95 -14.24 -16.38 -6.79
CA GLY A 95 -15.23 -17.30 -7.35
C GLY A 95 -14.57 -18.47 -8.08
N SER A 96 -15.17 -19.65 -7.94
CA SER A 96 -14.79 -20.88 -8.66
C SER A 96 -14.87 -20.70 -10.18
#